data_AF-A0A7U9CVR5-F1
#
_entry.id   AF-A0A7U9CVR5-F1
#
_cell.length_a   1.000
_cell.length_b   1.000
_cell.length_c   1.000
_cell.angle_alpha   90.00
_cell.angle_beta   90.00
_cell.angle_gamma   90.00
#
_symmetry.space_group_name_H-M   'P 1'
#
loop_
_entity.id
_entity.type
_entity.pdbx_description
1 polymer ?
#
loop_
_entity_poly.entity_id
_entity_poly.type
_entity_poly.pdbx_seq_one_letter_code
_entity_poly.pdbx_strand_id
1 'polypeptide(L)'
;MADIKDPKNTIVMETTKGNVLIELFPDLAPNHVERIKKLTQEHYYDGCNFHRVIGGFMAQTGYRSDKHFGSGYGFLKSEFSKSKHLRGTCSMSRKSDPDSADCEFFICFEDSPVSDGQYTVWGKVIEGMENIDRLERGDPVRNPDKIISMKIVEDPVVTSKVSAALGRIQDTDSETADLTKKQTLQQASSSVLAQTNRLPVDVLKKH
;
A
#
# COMPACT_ATOMS: atom_id res chain seq x y z
N MET A 1 -0.99 5.34 -8.67
CA MET A 1 -1.27 3.94 -8.30
C MET A 1 -0.16 3.07 -8.85
N ALA A 2 0.38 2.17 -8.02
CA ALA A 2 1.34 1.18 -8.45
C ALA A 2 0.75 0.37 -9.62
N ASP A 3 1.60 0.04 -10.59
CA ASP A 3 1.23 -0.82 -11.70
C ASP A 3 0.98 -2.25 -11.18
N ILE A 4 -0.28 -2.66 -11.11
CA ILE A 4 -0.69 -3.97 -10.58
C ILE A 4 -0.40 -5.02 -11.66
N LYS A 5 0.76 -5.68 -11.54
CA LYS A 5 1.22 -6.69 -12.50
C LYS A 5 0.43 -8.00 -12.43
N ASP A 6 -0.02 -8.38 -11.22
CA ASP A 6 -0.77 -9.62 -11.00
C ASP A 6 -1.94 -9.40 -10.03
N PRO A 7 -3.15 -9.08 -10.55
CA PRO A 7 -4.33 -8.82 -9.74
C PRO A 7 -4.73 -9.97 -8.79
N LYS A 8 -4.48 -11.23 -9.18
CA LYS A 8 -4.83 -12.40 -8.36
C LYS A 8 -3.90 -12.55 -7.14
N ASN A 9 -2.73 -11.94 -7.21
CA ASN A 9 -1.68 -11.93 -6.19
C ASN A 9 -1.48 -10.52 -5.63
N THR A 10 -2.51 -9.69 -5.66
CA THR A 10 -2.50 -8.36 -5.05
C THR A 10 -3.71 -8.20 -4.15
N ILE A 11 -3.47 -7.67 -2.95
CA ILE A 11 -4.50 -7.35 -1.96
C ILE A 11 -4.61 -5.83 -1.80
N VAL A 12 -5.84 -5.33 -1.75
CA VAL A 12 -6.16 -3.99 -1.23
C VAL A 12 -6.63 -4.15 0.21
N MET A 13 -5.89 -3.55 1.13
CA MET A 13 -6.23 -3.46 2.54
C MET A 13 -6.61 -2.00 2.85
N GLU A 14 -7.90 -1.77 3.09
CA GLU A 14 -8.41 -0.48 3.58
C GLU A 14 -8.23 -0.43 5.09
N THR A 15 -7.53 0.59 5.58
CA THR A 15 -7.37 0.84 7.01
C THR A 15 -8.05 2.13 7.42
N THR A 16 -8.20 2.37 8.72
CA THR A 16 -8.63 3.68 9.26
C THR A 16 -7.71 4.85 8.89
N LYS A 17 -6.52 4.60 8.33
CA LYS A 17 -5.59 5.64 7.85
C LYS A 17 -5.54 5.78 6.33
N GLY A 18 -6.16 4.87 5.58
CA GLY A 18 -6.15 4.86 4.12
C GLY A 18 -5.88 3.47 3.53
N ASN A 19 -5.79 3.41 2.20
CA ASN A 19 -5.59 2.17 1.46
C ASN A 19 -4.12 1.76 1.41
N VAL A 20 -3.88 0.45 1.42
CA VAL A 20 -2.57 -0.18 1.31
C VAL A 20 -2.66 -1.29 0.28
N LEU A 21 -1.80 -1.28 -0.73
CA LEU A 21 -1.69 -2.36 -1.70
C LEU A 21 -0.53 -3.27 -1.32
N ILE A 22 -0.80 -4.58 -1.30
CA ILE A 22 0.16 -5.62 -0.92
C ILE A 22 0.28 -6.62 -2.06
N GLU A 23 1.50 -6.79 -2.58
CA GLU A 23 1.87 -7.87 -3.49
C GLU A 23 2.13 -9.15 -2.69
N LEU A 24 1.61 -10.28 -3.16
CA LEU A 24 1.78 -11.60 -2.53
C LEU A 24 2.90 -12.38 -3.20
N PHE A 25 3.63 -13.18 -2.42
CA PHE A 25 4.79 -13.96 -2.87
C PHE A 25 4.54 -15.48 -2.80
N PRO A 26 3.68 -16.04 -3.69
CA PRO A 26 3.37 -17.48 -3.68
C PRO A 26 4.58 -18.37 -3.95
N ASP A 27 5.62 -17.85 -4.62
CA ASP A 27 6.87 -18.59 -4.85
C ASP A 27 7.73 -18.75 -3.58
N LEU A 28 7.55 -17.85 -2.60
CA LEU A 28 8.28 -17.90 -1.32
C LEU A 28 7.52 -18.66 -0.24
N ALA A 29 6.21 -18.44 -0.16
CA ALA A 29 5.37 -18.97 0.91
C ALA A 29 3.99 -19.40 0.38
N PRO A 30 3.91 -20.45 -0.46
CA PRO A 30 2.67 -20.84 -1.13
C PRO A 30 1.53 -21.14 -0.15
N ASN A 31 1.81 -21.84 0.96
CA ASN A 31 0.77 -22.21 1.92
C ASN A 31 0.28 -21.00 2.73
N HIS A 32 1.18 -20.08 3.10
CA HIS A 32 0.77 -18.85 3.80
C HIS A 32 0.04 -17.90 2.87
N VAL A 33 0.43 -17.78 1.60
CA VAL A 33 -0.30 -16.97 0.60
C VAL A 33 -1.70 -17.54 0.39
N GLU A 34 -1.84 -18.86 0.26
CA GLU A 34 -3.16 -19.51 0.19
C GLU A 34 -4.01 -19.20 1.42
N ARG A 35 -3.44 -19.30 2.63
CA ARG A 35 -4.15 -18.96 3.88
C ARG A 35 -4.59 -17.49 3.90
N ILE A 36 -3.70 -16.56 3.57
CA ILE A 36 -4.00 -15.12 3.55
C ILE A 36 -5.14 -14.84 2.57
N LYS A 37 -5.10 -15.40 1.36
CA LYS A 37 -6.19 -15.26 0.37
C LYS A 37 -7.50 -15.82 0.89
N LYS A 38 -7.48 -17.03 1.46
CA LYS A 38 -8.67 -17.68 2.00
C LYS A 38 -9.33 -16.84 3.10
N LEU A 39 -8.54 -16.39 4.08
CA LEU A 39 -9.04 -15.55 5.17
C LEU A 39 -9.52 -14.18 4.69
N THR A 40 -8.88 -13.62 3.65
CA THR A 40 -9.32 -12.39 3.00
C THR A 40 -10.69 -12.57 2.33
N GLN A 41 -10.88 -13.65 1.56
CA GLN A 41 -12.16 -13.98 0.90
C GLN A 41 -13.28 -14.28 1.90
N GLU A 42 -12.94 -14.81 3.07
CA GLU A 42 -13.87 -15.08 4.17
C GLU A 42 -14.14 -13.84 5.04
N HIS A 43 -13.65 -12.66 4.64
CA HIS A 43 -13.77 -11.40 5.39
C HIS A 43 -13.24 -11.50 6.83
N TYR A 44 -12.29 -12.42 7.08
CA TYR A 44 -11.76 -12.65 8.41
C TYR A 44 -11.07 -11.41 8.96
N TYR A 45 -10.30 -10.71 8.12
CA TYR A 45 -9.53 -9.54 8.53
C TYR A 45 -10.36 -8.26 8.71
N ASP A 46 -11.62 -8.26 8.28
CA ASP A 46 -12.49 -7.09 8.38
C ASP A 46 -12.77 -6.78 9.86
N GLY A 47 -12.39 -5.59 10.29
CA GLY A 47 -12.46 -5.13 11.67
C GLY A 47 -11.28 -5.52 12.57
N CYS A 48 -10.27 -6.23 12.06
CA CYS A 48 -9.10 -6.60 12.85
C CYS A 48 -8.29 -5.37 13.27
N ASN A 49 -7.91 -5.34 14.55
CA ASN A 49 -7.11 -4.28 15.14
C ASN A 49 -5.62 -4.49 14.84
N PHE A 50 -4.92 -3.40 14.52
CA PHE A 50 -3.48 -3.30 14.69
C PHE A 50 -3.17 -3.17 16.19
N HIS A 51 -3.20 -4.30 16.89
CA HIS A 51 -3.19 -4.36 18.36
C HIS A 51 -1.80 -4.13 18.95
N ARG A 52 -0.73 -4.30 18.16
CA ARG A 52 0.66 -4.12 18.56
C ARG A 52 1.44 -3.44 17.45
N VAL A 53 1.94 -2.23 17.72
CA VAL A 53 2.57 -1.36 16.73
C VAL A 53 3.79 -0.70 17.35
N ILE A 54 4.98 -1.20 17.01
CA ILE A 54 6.25 -0.76 17.60
C ILE A 54 7.00 0.09 16.58
N GLY A 55 7.23 1.36 16.93
CA GLY A 55 8.06 2.27 16.12
C GLY A 55 9.48 1.72 15.95
N GLY A 56 10.02 1.80 14.74
CA GLY A 56 11.31 1.20 14.40
C GLY A 56 11.27 -0.31 14.16
N PHE A 57 10.09 -0.95 14.18
CA PHE A 57 9.98 -2.39 13.98
C PHE A 57 8.80 -2.78 13.09
N MET A 58 7.59 -2.95 13.64
CA MET A 58 6.46 -3.48 12.86
C MET A 58 5.08 -3.07 13.39
N ALA A 59 4.07 -3.24 12.54
CA ALA A 59 2.65 -3.19 12.87
C ALA A 59 2.05 -4.59 12.75
N GLN A 60 1.57 -5.16 13.85
CA GLN A 60 0.99 -6.50 13.94
C GLN A 60 -0.54 -6.44 14.05
N THR A 61 -1.21 -7.34 13.33
CA THR A 61 -2.67 -7.44 13.21
C THR A 61 -3.11 -8.90 13.01
N GLY A 62 -4.40 -9.12 12.75
CA GLY A 62 -4.99 -10.44 12.49
C GLY A 62 -5.55 -11.14 13.72
N TYR A 63 -5.27 -10.63 14.93
CA TYR A 63 -5.86 -11.15 16.15
C TYR A 63 -7.33 -10.75 16.29
N ARG A 64 -8.19 -11.73 16.57
CA ARG A 64 -9.63 -11.57 16.79
C ARG A 64 -10.03 -12.14 18.14
N SER A 65 -10.41 -11.28 19.08
CA SER A 65 -10.86 -11.73 20.40
C SER A 65 -12.19 -12.49 20.37
N ASP A 66 -13.01 -12.29 19.32
CA ASP A 66 -14.27 -12.99 19.07
C ASP A 66 -14.07 -14.38 18.41
N LYS A 67 -12.83 -14.77 18.10
CA LYS A 67 -12.50 -16.06 17.48
C LYS A 67 -11.59 -16.88 18.40
N HIS A 68 -12.21 -17.78 19.18
CA HIS A 68 -11.50 -18.59 20.17
C HIS A 68 -10.46 -19.57 19.60
N PHE A 69 -10.55 -19.94 18.32
CA PHE A 69 -9.69 -20.93 17.67
C PHE A 69 -8.79 -20.32 16.58
N GLY A 70 -8.50 -19.02 16.67
CA GLY A 70 -7.72 -18.31 15.66
C GLY A 70 -8.45 -18.30 14.31
N SER A 71 -7.80 -18.79 13.27
CA SER A 71 -8.37 -18.85 11.92
C SER A 71 -9.36 -20.01 11.73
N GLY A 72 -9.34 -21.03 12.60
CA GLY A 72 -10.12 -22.27 12.42
C GLY A 72 -9.52 -23.30 11.46
N TYR A 73 -8.36 -23.01 10.83
CA TYR A 73 -7.70 -23.92 9.88
C TYR A 73 -6.43 -24.59 10.45
N GLY A 74 -6.12 -24.34 11.72
CA GLY A 74 -4.92 -24.86 12.38
C GLY A 74 -3.64 -24.18 11.92
N PHE A 75 -2.53 -24.57 12.55
CA PHE A 75 -1.23 -23.95 12.33
C PHE A 75 -0.61 -24.33 11.00
N LEU A 76 0.18 -23.40 10.47
CA LEU A 76 0.98 -23.58 9.26
C LEU A 76 2.41 -23.93 9.60
N LYS A 77 2.97 -24.88 8.83
CA LYS A 77 4.40 -25.14 8.82
C LYS A 77 5.14 -23.94 8.25
N SER A 78 6.23 -23.53 8.89
CA SER A 78 7.06 -22.40 8.45
C SER A 78 7.62 -22.58 7.04
N GLU A 79 7.59 -21.49 6.25
CA GLU A 79 8.14 -21.41 4.90
C GLU A 79 9.26 -20.35 4.89
N PHE A 80 10.30 -20.59 5.69
CA PHE A 80 11.43 -19.66 5.81
C PHE A 80 12.20 -19.55 4.49
N SER A 81 12.62 -18.32 4.16
CA SER A 81 13.37 -18.01 2.96
C SER A 81 14.56 -17.10 3.26
N LYS A 82 15.39 -16.83 2.24
CA LYS A 82 16.51 -15.87 2.34
C LYS A 82 16.06 -14.40 2.21
N SER A 83 14.76 -14.17 2.04
CA SER A 83 14.21 -12.82 1.89
C SER A 83 14.44 -11.99 3.15
N LYS A 84 14.77 -10.72 2.91
CA LYS A 84 15.03 -9.75 3.96
C LYS A 84 13.73 -9.12 4.43
N HIS A 85 13.58 -8.93 5.74
CA HIS A 85 12.50 -8.16 6.32
C HIS A 85 12.81 -6.67 6.19
N LEU A 86 12.74 -6.15 4.96
CA LEU A 86 12.87 -4.74 4.70
C LEU A 86 11.58 -4.00 5.05
N ARG A 87 11.64 -2.67 5.10
CA ARG A 87 10.44 -1.82 5.16
C ARG A 87 9.37 -2.26 4.13
N GLY A 88 8.14 -2.40 4.62
CA GLY A 88 6.98 -2.82 3.86
C GLY A 88 6.82 -4.35 3.70
N THR A 89 7.80 -5.16 4.12
CA THR A 89 7.66 -6.62 4.09
C THR A 89 6.50 -7.06 5.00
N CYS A 90 5.64 -7.93 4.48
CA CYS A 90 4.56 -8.57 5.21
C CYS A 90 4.98 -10.01 5.57
N SER A 91 4.88 -10.35 6.85
CA SER A 91 5.38 -11.63 7.39
C SER A 91 4.44 -12.16 8.47
N MET A 92 4.41 -13.48 8.65
CA MET A 92 3.46 -14.13 9.57
C MET A 92 3.96 -14.12 11.00
N SER A 93 3.08 -13.73 11.92
CA SER A 93 3.33 -13.84 13.36
C SER A 93 3.20 -15.30 13.79
N ARG A 94 3.97 -15.68 14.80
CA ARG A 94 3.95 -17.01 15.41
C ARG A 94 4.28 -16.93 16.90
N LYS A 95 4.01 -18.02 17.61
CA LYS A 95 4.48 -18.23 18.99
C LYS A 95 5.93 -18.75 18.96
N SER A 96 6.39 -19.29 20.08
CA SER A 96 7.75 -19.85 20.22
C SER A 96 8.02 -20.98 19.23
N ASP A 97 7.00 -21.80 18.96
CA ASP A 97 7.08 -22.86 17.95
C ASP A 97 7.10 -22.24 16.53
N PRO A 98 8.12 -22.53 15.71
CA PRO A 98 8.18 -22.12 14.30
C PRO A 98 6.88 -22.44 13.53
N ASP A 99 6.26 -23.59 13.78
CA ASP A 99 5.11 -24.08 13.03
C ASP A 99 3.78 -23.73 13.70
N SER A 100 3.71 -22.54 14.32
CA SER A 100 2.53 -22.04 15.05
C SER A 100 1.85 -20.81 14.44
N ALA A 101 2.27 -20.40 13.24
CA ALA A 101 1.59 -19.34 12.49
C ALA A 101 0.17 -19.77 12.13
N ASP A 102 -0.78 -18.83 12.13
CA ASP A 102 -2.20 -19.14 11.85
C ASP A 102 -2.91 -18.05 11.05
N CYS A 103 -3.15 -16.90 11.67
CA CYS A 103 -3.87 -15.76 11.07
C CYS A 103 -3.24 -14.39 11.38
N GLU A 104 -2.41 -14.30 12.41
CA GLU A 104 -1.73 -13.05 12.73
C GLU A 104 -0.55 -12.80 11.80
N PHE A 105 -0.39 -11.55 11.38
CA PHE A 105 0.73 -11.11 10.56
C PHE A 105 1.21 -9.72 11.00
N PHE A 106 2.40 -9.35 10.54
CA PHE A 106 2.96 -8.03 10.74
C PHE A 106 3.50 -7.42 9.45
N ILE A 107 3.54 -6.08 9.41
CA ILE A 107 4.13 -5.27 8.36
C ILE A 107 5.33 -4.53 8.94
N CYS A 108 6.50 -4.67 8.33
CA CYS A 108 7.73 -4.00 8.76
C CYS A 108 7.66 -2.49 8.50
N PHE A 109 7.81 -1.68 9.56
CA PHE A 109 7.98 -0.22 9.44
C PHE A 109 9.36 0.15 8.94
N GLU A 110 10.35 -0.57 9.43
CA GLU A 110 11.75 -0.40 9.10
C GLU A 110 12.35 -1.77 8.82
N ASP A 111 13.61 -1.77 8.40
CA ASP A 111 14.34 -3.01 8.18
C ASP A 111 14.50 -3.74 9.53
N SER A 112 14.16 -5.02 9.54
CA SER A 112 14.21 -5.89 10.70
C SER A 112 15.09 -7.12 10.43
N PRO A 113 16.43 -6.97 10.45
CA PRO A 113 17.34 -8.11 10.27
C PRO A 113 17.14 -9.23 11.30
N VAL A 114 16.62 -8.88 12.49
CA VAL A 114 16.30 -9.85 13.56
C VAL A 114 15.17 -10.82 13.19
N SER A 115 14.37 -10.49 12.17
CA SER A 115 13.29 -11.33 11.67
C SER A 115 13.74 -12.24 10.52
N ASP A 116 14.89 -11.97 9.89
CA ASP A 116 15.39 -12.71 8.73
C ASP A 116 15.58 -14.20 9.04
N GLY A 117 15.03 -15.06 8.19
CA GLY A 117 15.12 -16.52 8.35
C GLY A 117 14.34 -17.11 9.53
N GLN A 118 13.62 -16.27 10.30
CA GLN A 118 12.91 -16.69 11.52
C GLN A 118 11.38 -16.59 11.41
N TYR A 119 10.90 -15.91 10.37
CA TYR A 119 9.48 -15.68 10.08
C TYR A 119 9.20 -15.84 8.59
N THR A 120 7.99 -16.29 8.26
CA THR A 120 7.57 -16.53 6.88
C THR A 120 7.12 -15.23 6.22
N VAL A 121 7.91 -14.75 5.27
CA VAL A 121 7.54 -13.63 4.39
C VAL A 121 6.52 -14.11 3.35
N TRP A 122 5.36 -13.46 3.29
CA TRP A 122 4.29 -13.81 2.34
C TRP A 122 3.94 -12.69 1.35
N GLY A 123 4.44 -11.48 1.57
CA GLY A 123 4.15 -10.36 0.67
C GLY A 123 4.91 -9.10 1.01
N LYS A 124 4.59 -8.01 0.30
CA LYS A 124 5.17 -6.68 0.50
C LYS A 124 4.19 -5.59 0.12
N VAL A 125 4.16 -4.52 0.92
CA VAL A 125 3.46 -3.28 0.57
C VAL A 125 4.11 -2.64 -0.67
N ILE A 126 3.32 -2.41 -1.71
CA ILE A 126 3.73 -1.77 -2.97
C ILE A 126 3.17 -0.34 -3.12
N GLU A 127 2.13 0.01 -2.36
CA GLU A 127 1.57 1.38 -2.27
C GLU A 127 0.88 1.57 -0.91
N GLY A 128 0.85 2.80 -0.39
CA GLY A 128 0.14 3.12 0.85
C GLY A 128 0.94 2.90 2.13
N MET A 129 2.28 2.82 2.05
CA MET A 129 3.13 2.64 3.23
C MET A 129 3.01 3.82 4.21
N GLU A 130 2.73 5.02 3.71
CA GLU A 130 2.44 6.21 4.51
C GLU A 130 1.18 6.05 5.39
N ASN A 131 0.23 5.21 4.98
CA ASN A 131 -0.96 4.92 5.79
C ASN A 131 -0.62 3.97 6.94
N ILE A 132 0.29 3.02 6.71
CA ILE A 132 0.87 2.19 7.77
C ILE A 132 1.65 3.07 8.75
N ASP A 133 2.48 4.00 8.27
CA ASP A 133 3.27 4.91 9.12
C ASP A 133 2.42 5.69 10.12
N ARG A 134 1.19 6.03 9.74
CA ARG A 134 0.24 6.83 10.54
C ARG A 134 -0.51 6.04 11.61
N LEU A 135 -0.34 4.72 11.70
CA LEU A 135 -1.03 3.90 12.71
C LEU A 135 -0.64 4.30 14.14
N GLU A 136 -1.59 4.28 15.08
CA GLU A 136 -1.30 4.55 16.49
C GLU A 136 -0.29 3.54 17.05
N ARG A 137 0.74 4.03 17.77
CA ARG A 137 1.83 3.20 18.34
C ARG A 137 1.45 2.66 19.73
N GLY A 138 1.98 1.50 20.09
CA GLY A 138 1.83 0.89 21.42
C GLY A 138 2.02 -0.63 21.43
N ASP A 139 2.29 -1.19 22.61
CA ASP A 139 2.38 -2.63 22.87
C ASP A 139 1.81 -2.95 24.28
N PRO A 140 0.48 -3.13 24.42
CA PRO A 140 -0.55 -3.04 23.38
C PRO A 140 -0.90 -1.58 23.02
N VAL A 141 -1.51 -1.38 21.84
CA VAL A 141 -2.04 -0.07 21.42
C VAL A 141 -3.31 0.28 22.19
N ARG A 142 -3.40 1.51 22.71
CA ARG A 142 -4.55 1.96 23.52
C ARG A 142 -5.80 2.18 22.67
N ASN A 143 -5.68 2.90 21.55
CA ASN A 143 -6.79 3.08 20.59
C ASN A 143 -6.36 2.53 19.23
N PRO A 144 -6.47 1.20 19.01
CA PRO A 144 -5.94 0.59 17.80
C PRO A 144 -6.69 1.05 16.55
N ASP A 145 -5.93 1.45 15.54
CA ASP A 145 -6.39 1.50 14.16
C ASP A 145 -6.76 0.10 13.65
N LYS A 146 -7.57 0.05 12.59
CA LYS A 146 -8.20 -1.20 12.13
C LYS A 146 -8.09 -1.39 10.64
N ILE A 147 -8.16 -2.65 10.23
CA ILE A 147 -8.52 -3.04 8.86
C ILE A 147 -10.03 -2.82 8.73
N ILE A 148 -10.44 -1.91 7.86
CA ILE A 148 -11.84 -1.69 7.50
C ILE A 148 -12.30 -2.82 6.58
N SER A 149 -11.51 -3.09 5.54
CA SER A 149 -11.72 -4.24 4.66
C SER A 149 -10.42 -4.73 4.04
N MET A 150 -10.35 -6.02 3.73
CA MET A 150 -9.23 -6.60 2.97
C MET A 150 -9.78 -7.41 1.80
N LYS A 151 -9.27 -7.19 0.59
CA LYS A 151 -9.81 -7.83 -0.63
C LYS A 151 -8.74 -8.12 -1.66
N ILE A 152 -8.90 -9.21 -2.41
CA ILE A 152 -8.04 -9.53 -3.56
C ILE A 152 -8.48 -8.66 -4.74
N VAL A 153 -7.53 -8.08 -5.49
CA VAL A 153 -7.85 -7.13 -6.58
C VAL A 153 -8.71 -7.76 -7.67
N GLU A 154 -8.46 -9.03 -7.99
CA GLU A 154 -9.24 -9.81 -8.98
C GLU A 154 -10.71 -10.03 -8.58
N ASP A 155 -11.09 -9.78 -7.32
CA ASP A 155 -12.51 -9.83 -6.93
C ASP A 155 -13.32 -8.86 -7.81
N PRO A 156 -14.40 -9.31 -8.48
CA PRO A 156 -15.21 -8.49 -9.38
C PRO A 156 -15.69 -7.17 -8.75
N VAL A 157 -15.95 -7.19 -7.44
CA VAL A 157 -16.38 -6.00 -6.68
C VAL A 157 -15.25 -4.99 -6.50
N VAL A 158 -14.00 -5.46 -6.42
CA VAL A 158 -12.79 -4.62 -6.31
C VAL A 158 -12.36 -4.12 -7.67
N THR A 159 -12.35 -4.99 -8.69
CA THR A 159 -11.95 -4.65 -10.05
C THR A 159 -12.75 -3.45 -10.60
N SER A 160 -14.05 -3.39 -10.32
CA SER A 160 -14.89 -2.25 -10.70
C SER A 160 -14.52 -0.94 -9.97
N LYS A 161 -14.20 -1.00 -8.67
CA LYS A 161 -13.78 0.18 -7.88
C LYS A 161 -12.37 0.65 -8.22
N VAL A 162 -11.44 -0.27 -8.43
CA VAL A 162 -10.06 0.03 -8.84
C VAL A 162 -10.05 0.65 -10.23
N SER A 163 -10.81 0.10 -11.17
CA SER A 163 -10.98 0.70 -12.51
C SER A 163 -11.58 2.10 -12.44
N ALA A 164 -12.58 2.31 -11.58
CA ALA A 164 -13.18 3.63 -11.38
C ALA A 164 -12.21 4.64 -10.72
N ALA A 165 -11.33 4.19 -9.82
CA ALA A 165 -10.30 5.03 -9.22
C ALA A 165 -9.19 5.37 -10.22
N LEU A 166 -8.74 4.40 -11.03
CA LEU A 166 -7.76 4.59 -12.09
C LEU A 166 -8.27 5.52 -13.21
N GLY A 167 -9.53 5.36 -13.63
CA GLY A 167 -10.14 6.23 -14.64
C GLY A 167 -10.20 7.70 -14.19
N ARG A 168 -10.57 7.94 -12.93
CA ARG A 168 -10.58 9.31 -12.37
C ARG A 168 -9.19 9.95 -12.30
N ILE A 169 -8.13 9.16 -12.11
CA ILE A 169 -6.74 9.67 -12.09
C ILE A 169 -6.29 10.06 -13.50
N GLN A 170 -6.64 9.27 -14.53
CA GLN A 170 -6.36 9.61 -15.93
C GLN A 170 -7.11 10.86 -16.39
N ASP A 171 -8.36 11.05 -15.93
CA ASP A 171 -9.15 12.25 -16.24
C ASP A 171 -8.51 13.50 -15.63
N THR A 172 -7.97 13.43 -14.41
CA THR A 172 -7.28 14.55 -13.76
C THR A 172 -5.92 14.88 -14.37
N ASP A 173 -5.15 13.87 -14.83
CA ASP A 173 -3.87 14.08 -15.51
C ASP A 173 -4.06 14.69 -16.91
N SER A 174 -5.15 14.31 -17.59
CA SER A 174 -5.59 14.90 -18.86
C SER A 174 -5.99 16.37 -18.70
N GLU A 175 -6.81 16.67 -17.68
CA GLU A 175 -7.32 18.02 -17.46
C GLU A 175 -6.22 18.99 -17.02
N THR A 176 -5.29 18.54 -16.17
CA THR A 176 -4.11 19.33 -15.77
C THR A 176 -3.11 19.53 -16.91
N ALA A 177 -2.91 18.55 -17.79
CA ALA A 177 -2.07 18.70 -18.98
C ALA A 177 -2.67 19.71 -19.99
N ASP A 178 -4.00 19.71 -20.17
CA ASP A 178 -4.67 20.62 -21.09
C ASP A 178 -4.72 22.07 -20.56
N LEU A 179 -4.89 22.23 -19.24
CA LEU A 179 -4.76 23.53 -18.54
C LEU A 179 -3.34 24.11 -18.67
N THR A 180 -2.31 23.28 -18.51
CA THR A 180 -0.91 23.70 -18.60
C THR A 180 -0.53 24.13 -20.02
N LYS A 181 -1.02 23.42 -21.04
CA LYS A 181 -0.84 23.82 -22.45
C LYS A 181 -1.52 25.15 -22.78
N LYS A 182 -2.76 25.35 -22.32
CA LYS A 182 -3.49 26.62 -22.53
C LYS A 182 -2.78 27.80 -21.87
N GLN A 183 -2.30 27.64 -20.63
CA GLN A 183 -1.54 28.68 -19.94
C GLN A 183 -0.20 29.00 -20.63
N THR A 184 0.51 27.99 -21.13
CA THR A 184 1.78 28.18 -21.85
C THR A 184 1.57 28.93 -23.17
N LEU A 185 0.51 28.60 -23.93
CA LEU A 185 0.18 29.28 -25.19
C LEU A 185 -0.25 30.74 -24.97
N GLN A 186 -0.96 31.02 -23.86
CA GLN A 186 -1.38 32.36 -23.49
C GLN A 186 -0.20 33.25 -23.05
N GLN A 187 0.75 32.67 -22.31
CA GLN A 187 1.99 33.37 -21.94
C GLN A 187 2.93 33.60 -23.14
N ALA A 188 3.04 32.63 -24.06
CA ALA A 188 3.82 32.79 -25.28
C ALA A 188 3.23 33.87 -26.21
N SER A 189 1.90 33.94 -26.32
CA SER A 189 1.23 34.98 -27.12
C SER A 189 1.45 36.38 -26.54
N SER A 190 1.52 36.47 -25.20
CA SER A 190 1.76 37.72 -24.48
C SER A 190 3.20 38.23 -24.61
N SER A 191 4.20 37.33 -24.68
CA SER A 191 5.61 37.71 -24.83
C SER A 191 5.95 38.17 -26.25
N VAL A 192 5.32 37.57 -27.28
CA VAL A 192 5.49 37.98 -28.68
C VAL A 192 4.94 39.39 -28.92
N LEU A 193 3.78 39.72 -28.33
CA LEU A 193 3.20 41.08 -28.38
C LEU A 193 4.06 42.12 -27.64
N ALA A 194 4.80 41.73 -26.61
CA ALA A 194 5.69 42.63 -25.88
C ALA A 194 7.01 42.90 -26.63
N GLN A 195 7.47 41.97 -27.47
CA GLN A 195 8.71 42.14 -28.26
C GLN A 195 8.50 42.96 -29.55
N THR A 196 7.31 42.92 -30.16
CA THR A 196 7.02 43.68 -31.38
C THR A 196 6.85 45.19 -31.15
N ASN A 197 6.65 45.64 -29.91
CA ASN A 197 6.51 47.05 -29.54
C ASN A 197 7.83 47.75 -29.14
N ARG A 198 9.00 47.12 -29.33
CA ARG A 198 10.31 47.78 -29.19
C ARG A 198 10.97 47.99 -30.55
N LEU A 199 10.48 48.96 -31.32
CA LEU A 199 11.25 49.56 -32.40
C LEU A 199 11.93 50.84 -31.89
N PRO A 200 13.20 51.11 -32.26
CA PRO A 200 13.94 52.27 -31.77
C PRO A 200 13.45 53.54 -32.46
N VAL A 201 12.96 54.50 -31.68
CA VAL A 201 12.74 55.87 -32.14
C VAL A 201 14.05 56.62 -31.95
N ASP A 202 14.91 56.64 -32.95
CA ASP A 202 15.95 57.68 -33.05
C ASP A 202 16.52 57.78 -34.46
N VAL A 203 15.94 58.69 -35.24
CA VAL A 203 16.50 59.15 -36.51
C VAL A 203 16.23 60.66 -36.67
N LEU A 204 17.34 61.41 -36.78
CA LEU A 204 17.54 62.73 -37.43
C LEU A 204 17.06 64.02 -36.75
N LYS A 205 18.02 64.75 -36.14
CA LYS A 205 18.08 66.22 -36.24
C LYS A 205 19.24 66.63 -37.16
N LYS A 206 18.88 67.39 -38.19
CA LYS A 206 19.73 67.99 -39.23
C LYS A 206 20.63 69.09 -38.67
N HIS A 207 21.86 69.19 -39.19
CA HIS A 207 22.44 70.42 -39.71
C HIS A 207 23.22 70.11 -40.98
#